data_AF-A0A847SG38-F1
#
_entry.id   AF-A0A847SG38-F1
#
_cell.length_a   1.000
_cell.length_b   1.000
_cell.length_c   1.000
_cell.angle_alpha   90.00
_cell.angle_beta   90.00
_cell.angle_gamma   90.00
#
_symmetry.space_group_name_H-M   'P 1'
#
loop_
_entity.id
_entity.type
_entity.pdbx_description
1 polymer ?
#
loop_
_entity_poly.entity_id
_entity_poly.type
_entity_poly.pdbx_seq_one_letter_code
_entity_poly.pdbx_strand_id
1 'polypeptide(L)'
;MKPTQPSIFVTKSNGEVVPFSPEKIRQSLSKSGAGPELIESIIQELYKQVYPNMPTRMIYRIAYKLLKKSSRPAAGRYRLKQAIFELGPSGFPFEQYIAALFRQAGYTVTTNNLMAGHCITHEVDIYAAKNNRAFIVECKYHQLQGTHCDVKIPLYVQSRFKDIAWKMKEANVDGGQEYRGWLITNTRITPDGTQYAVCMGLNMLSWDYPAGKGLKDIIDRSGLYPVTCLSTLSRHEKYTLLEQGVVLCRTLLEKPELLAEVNISGPRLEKAMMEVKHLCEHILKMEWV
;
A
#
# COMPACT_ATOMS: atom_id res chain seq x y z
N MET A 1 29.67 6.84 28.14
CA MET A 1 28.66 5.75 28.18
C MET A 1 27.30 6.35 27.87
N LYS A 2 26.58 5.89 26.83
CA LYS A 2 25.18 6.29 26.63
C LYS A 2 24.35 5.63 27.75
N PRO A 3 23.53 6.36 28.51
CA PRO A 3 22.74 5.77 29.59
C PRO A 3 21.80 4.72 28.99
N THR A 4 21.94 3.47 29.43
CA THR A 4 21.00 2.39 29.13
C THR A 4 19.71 2.68 29.90
N GLN A 5 18.78 3.35 29.22
CA GLN A 5 17.44 3.62 29.74
C GLN A 5 16.70 2.29 30.00
N PRO A 6 15.83 2.25 31.02
CA PRO A 6 15.04 1.07 31.35
C PRO A 6 14.23 0.59 30.14
N SER A 7 14.16 -0.72 29.95
CA SER A 7 13.39 -1.35 28.88
C SER A 7 11.89 -1.15 29.12
N ILE A 8 11.33 -0.07 28.58
CA ILE A 8 9.87 0.09 28.56
C ILE A 8 9.31 -0.92 27.56
N PHE A 9 8.34 -1.72 27.99
CA PHE A 9 7.63 -2.67 27.13
C PHE A 9 6.35 -2.05 26.56
N VAL A 10 6.03 -2.40 25.31
CA VAL A 10 4.92 -1.84 24.52
C VAL A 10 4.14 -2.96 23.83
N THR A 11 2.87 -2.72 23.52
CA THR A 11 1.96 -3.75 22.99
C THR A 11 1.74 -3.59 21.49
N LYS A 12 2.02 -4.61 20.69
CA LYS A 12 1.76 -4.65 19.24
C LYS A 12 0.26 -4.79 18.93
N SER A 13 -0.13 -4.62 17.66
CA SER A 13 -1.53 -4.78 17.23
C SER A 13 -2.07 -6.21 17.40
N ASN A 14 -1.19 -7.22 17.40
CA ASN A 14 -1.52 -8.62 17.66
C ASN A 14 -1.52 -8.98 19.16
N GLY A 15 -1.38 -8.00 20.07
CA GLY A 15 -1.35 -8.23 21.52
C GLY A 15 0.01 -8.61 22.11
N GLU A 16 1.01 -8.89 21.27
CA GLU A 16 2.36 -9.25 21.71
C GLU A 16 3.05 -8.08 22.43
N VAL A 17 3.66 -8.36 23.58
CA VAL A 17 4.41 -7.37 24.37
C VAL A 17 5.89 -7.46 24.02
N VAL A 18 6.48 -6.33 23.62
CA VAL A 18 7.89 -6.26 23.17
C VAL A 18 8.61 -5.05 23.74
N PRO A 19 9.96 -5.04 23.79
CA PRO A 19 10.72 -3.86 24.15
C PRO A 19 10.44 -2.69 23.19
N PHE A 20 10.30 -1.48 23.74
CA PHE A 20 10.27 -0.25 22.98
C PHE A 20 11.55 -0.12 22.15
N SER A 21 11.39 0.04 20.84
CA SER A 21 12.51 0.13 19.90
C SER A 21 12.50 1.50 19.23
N PRO A 22 13.29 2.47 19.74
CA PRO A 22 13.42 3.79 19.11
C PRO A 22 13.98 3.68 17.69
N GLU A 23 14.82 2.67 17.44
CA GLU A 23 15.46 2.46 16.14
C GLU A 23 14.45 2.15 15.03
N LYS A 24 13.39 1.39 15.34
CA LYS A 24 12.29 1.16 14.38
C LYS A 24 11.58 2.46 14.01
N ILE A 25 11.46 3.40 14.96
CA ILE A 25 10.84 4.71 14.73
C ILE A 25 11.76 5.60 13.90
N ARG A 26 13.06 5.63 14.22
CA ARG A 26 14.07 6.34 13.41
C ARG A 26 14.03 5.91 11.95
N GLN A 27 14.04 4.59 11.72
CA GLN A 27 13.95 4.04 10.37
C GLN A 27 12.64 4.43 9.67
N SER A 28 11.52 4.40 10.39
CA SER A 28 10.22 4.81 9.84
C SER A 28 10.17 6.31 9.49
N LEU A 29 10.75 7.18 10.33
CA LEU A 29 10.82 8.62 10.09
C LEU A 29 11.78 8.95 8.94
N SER A 30 12.96 8.31 8.92
CA SER A 30 13.95 8.48 7.85
C SER A 30 13.39 8.10 6.48
N LYS A 31 12.65 6.98 6.38
CA LYS A 31 11.97 6.58 5.15
C LYS A 31 10.93 7.58 4.66
N SER A 32 10.33 8.34 5.58
CA SER A 32 9.40 9.40 5.20
C SER A 32 10.08 10.68 4.71
N GLY A 33 11.42 10.73 4.69
CA GLY A 33 12.21 11.89 4.29
C GLY A 33 12.51 12.88 5.42
N ALA A 34 12.31 12.50 6.69
CA ALA A 34 12.69 13.34 7.82
C ALA A 34 14.22 13.40 7.97
N GLY A 35 14.77 14.61 8.16
CA GLY A 35 16.20 14.81 8.40
C GLY A 35 16.66 14.32 9.78
N PRO A 36 17.95 13.98 9.97
CA PRO A 36 18.46 13.40 11.22
C PRO A 36 18.15 14.22 12.48
N GLU A 37 18.27 15.54 12.41
CA GLU A 37 17.99 16.43 13.56
C GLU A 37 16.53 16.36 14.00
N LEU A 38 15.60 16.41 13.04
CA LEU A 38 14.16 16.27 13.30
C LEU A 38 13.81 14.88 13.84
N ILE A 39 14.48 13.83 13.35
CA ILE A 39 14.30 12.47 13.87
C ILE A 39 14.67 12.43 15.34
N GLU A 40 15.87 12.90 15.72
CA GLU A 40 16.28 12.87 17.11
C GLU A 40 15.39 13.74 18.00
N SER A 41 14.95 14.91 17.53
CA SER A 41 14.02 15.75 18.30
C SER A 41 12.68 15.03 18.57
N ILE A 42 12.14 14.32 17.57
CA ILE A 42 10.91 13.52 17.71
C ILE A 42 11.13 12.35 18.69
N ILE A 43 12.29 11.67 18.62
CA ILE A 43 12.61 10.55 19.51
C ILE A 43 12.72 11.02 20.96
N GLN A 44 13.38 12.16 21.22
CA GLN A 44 13.48 12.73 22.56
C GLN A 44 12.11 13.09 23.14
N GLU A 45 11.22 13.63 22.30
CA GLU A 45 9.87 13.97 22.73
C GLU A 45 8.99 12.73 22.97
N LEU A 46 9.17 11.67 22.18
CA LEU A 46 8.51 10.38 22.42
C LEU A 46 8.91 9.78 23.76
N TYR A 47 10.19 9.84 24.14
CA TYR A 47 10.65 9.28 25.41
C TYR A 47 9.95 9.87 26.63
N LYS A 48 9.53 11.13 26.56
CA LYS A 48 8.78 11.79 27.64
C LYS A 48 7.34 11.29 27.76
N GLN A 49 6.81 10.65 26.71
CA GLN A 49 5.40 10.27 26.60
C GLN A 49 5.17 8.76 26.63
N VAL A 50 6.20 7.95 26.31
CA VAL A 50 6.08 6.49 26.28
C VAL A 50 5.96 5.94 27.72
N TYR A 51 4.98 5.07 27.93
CA TYR A 51 4.69 4.42 29.21
C TYR A 51 4.56 2.89 29.05
N PRO A 52 4.68 2.10 30.13
CA PRO A 52 4.54 0.64 30.08
C PRO A 52 3.21 0.18 29.49
N ASN A 53 3.25 -0.84 28.63
CA ASN A 53 2.09 -1.37 27.91
C ASN A 53 1.41 -0.36 26.96
N MET A 54 2.09 0.75 26.61
CA MET A 54 1.58 1.65 25.59
C MET A 54 1.37 0.87 24.29
N PRO A 55 0.17 0.94 23.67
CA PRO A 55 -0.03 0.34 22.35
C PRO A 55 0.89 0.99 21.32
N THR A 56 1.61 0.20 20.54
CA THR A 56 2.51 0.69 19.48
C THR A 56 1.80 1.68 18.53
N ARG A 57 0.52 1.47 18.22
CA ARG A 57 -0.30 2.42 17.45
C ARG A 57 -0.32 3.84 18.02
N MET A 58 -0.24 3.99 19.35
CA MET A 58 -0.19 5.30 20.02
C MET A 58 1.17 5.97 19.80
N ILE A 59 2.26 5.21 19.89
CA ILE A 59 3.63 5.68 19.64
C ILE A 59 3.73 6.24 18.22
N TYR A 60 3.29 5.46 17.22
CA TYR A 60 3.30 5.91 15.82
C TYR A 60 2.41 7.14 15.61
N ARG A 61 1.30 7.25 16.33
CA ARG A 61 0.42 8.43 16.28
C ARG A 61 1.07 9.68 16.87
N ILE A 62 1.81 9.56 17.98
CA ILE A 62 2.54 10.67 18.60
C ILE A 62 3.67 11.11 17.65
N ALA A 63 4.47 10.17 17.14
CA ALA A 63 5.49 10.45 16.12
C ALA A 63 4.92 11.19 14.92
N TYR A 64 3.80 10.72 14.37
CA TYR A 64 3.11 11.37 13.26
C TYR A 64 2.66 12.80 13.60
N LYS A 65 2.08 13.03 14.79
CA LYS A 65 1.68 14.38 15.22
C LYS A 65 2.87 15.33 15.33
N LEU A 66 3.99 14.85 15.87
CA LEU A 66 5.22 15.64 15.98
C LEU A 66 5.80 15.93 14.59
N LEU A 67 5.89 14.91 13.73
CA LEU A 67 6.37 15.05 12.36
C LEU A 67 5.50 16.03 11.56
N LYS A 68 4.17 15.93 11.66
CA LYS A 68 3.22 16.81 10.95
C LYS A 68 3.37 18.29 11.34
N LYS A 69 3.77 18.59 12.57
CA LYS A 69 4.03 19.98 13.02
C LYS A 69 5.27 20.56 12.33
N SER A 70 6.29 19.74 12.10
CA SER A 70 7.57 20.18 11.55
C SER A 70 7.67 20.05 10.03
N SER A 71 7.09 18.98 9.45
CA SER A 71 7.11 18.69 8.01
C SER A 71 5.84 17.94 7.59
N ARG A 72 4.91 18.66 6.94
CA ARG A 72 3.71 18.06 6.35
C ARG A 72 4.02 17.04 5.24
N PRO A 73 4.97 17.29 4.32
CA PRO A 73 5.34 16.31 3.29
C PRO A 73 5.79 14.98 3.89
N ALA A 74 6.73 15.02 4.85
CA ALA A 74 7.22 13.82 5.51
C ALA A 74 6.10 13.12 6.28
N ALA A 75 5.21 13.86 6.94
CA ALA A 75 4.08 13.28 7.64
C ALA A 75 3.12 12.52 6.71
N GLY A 76 2.87 13.04 5.50
CA GLY A 76 2.07 12.36 4.49
C GLY A 76 2.67 11.00 4.11
N ARG A 77 3.96 10.95 3.82
CA ARG A 77 4.70 9.71 3.51
C ARG A 77 4.71 8.75 4.70
N TYR A 78 4.97 9.26 5.90
CA TYR A 78 4.97 8.48 7.14
C TYR A 78 3.63 7.80 7.43
N ARG A 79 2.52 8.42 7.02
CA ARG A 79 1.17 7.88 7.23
C ARG A 79 0.82 6.76 6.25
N LEU A 80 1.58 6.54 5.18
CA LEU A 80 1.23 5.59 4.11
C LEU A 80 0.77 4.23 4.62
N LYS A 81 1.47 3.67 5.62
CA LYS A 81 1.09 2.38 6.22
C LYS A 81 -0.34 2.39 6.73
N GLN A 82 -0.78 3.44 7.41
CA GLN A 82 -2.16 3.55 7.88
C GLN A 82 -3.12 3.84 6.73
N ALA A 83 -2.73 4.73 5.81
CA ALA A 83 -3.56 5.15 4.69
C ALA A 83 -3.99 3.98 3.78
N ILE A 84 -3.13 2.97 3.61
CA ILE A 84 -3.50 1.77 2.84
C ILE A 84 -4.63 0.96 3.49
N PHE A 85 -4.73 0.91 4.83
CA PHE A 85 -5.88 0.29 5.52
C PHE A 85 -7.12 1.20 5.56
N GLU A 86 -6.99 2.45 5.10
CA GLU A 86 -8.09 3.40 4.98
C GLU A 86 -8.71 3.37 3.56
N LEU A 87 -8.28 2.46 2.66
CA LEU A 87 -8.85 2.25 1.31
C LEU A 87 -10.23 1.56 1.37
N GLY A 88 -11.07 1.97 2.31
CA GLY A 88 -12.43 1.47 2.50
C GLY A 88 -12.53 0.19 3.34
N PRO A 89 -13.76 -0.17 3.77
CA PRO A 89 -14.03 -1.44 4.43
C PRO A 89 -14.08 -2.62 3.46
N SER A 90 -14.36 -2.40 2.17
CA SER A 90 -14.36 -3.44 1.13
C SER A 90 -12.97 -3.62 0.51
N GLY A 91 -12.77 -4.72 -0.23
CA GLY A 91 -11.56 -4.94 -1.05
C GLY A 91 -11.52 -4.08 -2.31
N PHE A 92 -12.68 -3.63 -2.79
CA PHE A 92 -12.83 -2.96 -4.08
C PHE A 92 -11.96 -1.69 -4.26
N PRO A 93 -11.86 -0.73 -3.32
CA PRO A 93 -10.99 0.42 -3.54
C PRO A 93 -9.50 0.04 -3.53
N PHE A 94 -9.12 -1.04 -2.85
CA PHE A 94 -7.77 -1.59 -2.94
C PHE A 94 -7.50 -2.21 -4.31
N GLU A 95 -8.44 -2.96 -4.88
CA GLU A 95 -8.35 -3.47 -6.25
C GLU A 95 -8.22 -2.32 -7.27
N GLN A 96 -9.07 -1.29 -7.15
CA GLN A 96 -8.99 -0.10 -8.02
C GLN A 96 -7.66 0.64 -7.86
N TYR A 97 -7.13 0.72 -6.64
CA TYR A 97 -5.81 1.28 -6.38
C TYR A 97 -4.70 0.49 -7.07
N ILE A 98 -4.67 -0.83 -6.93
CA ILE A 98 -3.70 -1.69 -7.61
C ILE A 98 -3.84 -1.60 -9.14
N ALA A 99 -5.07 -1.58 -9.66
CA ALA A 99 -5.34 -1.38 -11.07
C ALA A 99 -4.80 -0.02 -11.56
N ALA A 100 -4.96 1.04 -10.77
CA ALA A 100 -4.40 2.36 -11.08
C ALA A 100 -2.87 2.35 -11.12
N LEU A 101 -2.21 1.60 -10.22
CA LEU A 101 -0.76 1.41 -10.28
C LEU A 101 -0.36 0.74 -11.61
N PHE A 102 -1.00 -0.37 -12.00
CA PHE A 102 -0.73 -1.01 -13.29
C PHE A 102 -0.90 -0.08 -14.49
N ARG A 103 -1.97 0.74 -14.51
CA ARG A 103 -2.19 1.76 -15.55
C ARG A 103 -1.04 2.76 -15.60
N GLN A 104 -0.55 3.21 -14.45
CA GLN A 104 0.60 4.11 -14.35
C GLN A 104 1.91 3.47 -14.83
N ALA A 105 2.04 2.14 -14.76
CA ALA A 105 3.13 1.39 -15.40
C ALA A 105 2.92 1.16 -16.91
N GLY A 106 1.83 1.68 -17.50
CA GLY A 106 1.53 1.56 -18.92
C GLY A 106 0.92 0.23 -19.33
N TYR A 107 0.25 -0.47 -18.40
CA TYR A 107 -0.58 -1.63 -18.74
C TYR A 107 -1.99 -1.17 -19.15
N THR A 108 -2.59 -1.89 -20.09
CA THR A 108 -4.04 -1.87 -20.31
C THR A 108 -4.68 -2.73 -19.23
N VAL A 109 -5.65 -2.18 -18.48
CA VAL A 109 -6.19 -2.82 -17.29
C VAL A 109 -7.70 -2.86 -17.30
N THR A 110 -8.27 -4.06 -17.14
CA THR A 110 -9.68 -4.29 -16.84
C THR A 110 -9.83 -4.89 -15.45
N THR A 111 -10.93 -4.62 -14.77
CA THR A 111 -11.21 -5.09 -13.40
C THR A 111 -12.51 -5.88 -13.35
N ASN A 112 -12.67 -6.75 -12.35
CA ASN A 112 -13.86 -7.59 -12.13
C ASN A 112 -14.26 -8.40 -13.38
N ASN A 113 -13.27 -9.08 -13.98
CA ASN A 113 -13.47 -9.83 -15.20
C ASN A 113 -13.98 -11.23 -14.87
N LEU A 114 -15.01 -11.70 -15.58
CA LEU A 114 -15.34 -13.11 -15.64
C LEU A 114 -14.50 -13.76 -16.74
N MET A 115 -13.56 -14.63 -16.34
CA MET A 115 -12.66 -15.32 -17.24
C MET A 115 -12.96 -16.82 -17.26
N ALA A 116 -13.17 -17.38 -18.45
CA ALA A 116 -13.33 -18.82 -18.61
C ALA A 116 -11.99 -19.53 -18.38
N GLY A 117 -11.97 -20.42 -17.40
CA GLY A 117 -10.94 -21.44 -17.23
C GLY A 117 -11.23 -22.68 -18.07
N HIS A 118 -10.34 -23.66 -17.98
CA HIS A 118 -10.54 -24.97 -18.59
C HIS A 118 -11.68 -25.72 -17.91
N CYS A 119 -11.78 -25.61 -16.58
CA CYS A 119 -12.80 -26.27 -15.77
C CYS A 119 -14.01 -25.38 -15.47
N ILE A 120 -13.80 -24.15 -14.97
CA ILE A 120 -14.90 -23.25 -14.56
C ILE A 120 -14.63 -21.79 -14.94
N THR A 121 -15.66 -20.94 -14.83
CA THR A 121 -15.48 -19.49 -14.93
C THR A 121 -15.02 -18.93 -13.59
N HIS A 122 -14.02 -18.05 -13.63
CA HIS A 122 -13.45 -17.39 -12.47
C HIS A 122 -13.72 -15.88 -12.52
N GLU A 123 -14.02 -15.30 -11.37
CA GLU A 123 -13.94 -13.85 -11.20
C GLU A 123 -12.48 -13.48 -10.92
N VAL A 124 -11.94 -12.57 -11.72
CA VAL A 124 -10.57 -12.07 -11.64
C VAL A 124 -10.61 -10.58 -11.35
N ASP A 125 -10.03 -10.19 -10.22
CA ASP A 125 -10.04 -8.80 -9.75
C ASP A 125 -9.43 -7.87 -10.79
N ILE A 126 -8.25 -8.22 -11.33
CA ILE A 126 -7.54 -7.38 -12.29
C ILE A 126 -6.90 -8.24 -13.39
N TYR A 127 -7.17 -7.89 -14.65
CA TYR A 127 -6.40 -8.35 -15.81
C TYR A 127 -5.59 -7.18 -16.35
N ALA A 128 -4.26 -7.34 -16.43
CA ALA A 128 -3.35 -6.30 -16.88
C ALA A 128 -2.47 -6.80 -18.03
N ALA A 129 -2.54 -6.15 -19.19
CA ALA A 129 -1.79 -6.53 -20.39
C ALA A 129 -0.86 -5.42 -20.89
N LYS A 130 0.38 -5.78 -21.24
CA LYS A 130 1.37 -4.88 -21.84
C LYS A 130 2.34 -5.68 -22.70
N ASN A 131 2.47 -5.30 -23.97
CA ASN A 131 3.27 -6.05 -24.95
C ASN A 131 2.84 -7.53 -24.96
N ASN A 132 3.80 -8.44 -24.88
CA ASN A 132 3.55 -9.88 -24.82
C ASN A 132 3.32 -10.42 -23.39
N ARG A 133 3.05 -9.57 -22.39
CA ARG A 133 2.80 -9.99 -21.00
C ARG A 133 1.36 -9.70 -20.59
N ALA A 134 0.71 -10.69 -20.00
CA ALA A 134 -0.61 -10.59 -19.41
C ALA A 134 -0.59 -11.12 -17.97
N PHE A 135 -1.13 -10.34 -17.04
CA PHE A 135 -1.20 -10.70 -15.64
C PHE A 135 -2.64 -10.92 -15.22
N ILE A 136 -2.85 -12.03 -14.52
CA ILE A 136 -4.09 -12.39 -13.85
C ILE A 136 -3.83 -12.17 -12.37
N VAL A 137 -4.43 -11.14 -11.80
CA VAL A 137 -4.09 -10.62 -10.48
C VAL A 137 -5.27 -10.82 -9.54
N GLU A 138 -4.97 -11.43 -8.40
CA GLU A 138 -5.85 -11.50 -7.24
C GLU A 138 -5.38 -10.50 -6.17
N CYS A 139 -6.29 -9.68 -5.68
CA CYS A 139 -6.09 -8.77 -4.58
C CYS A 139 -6.66 -9.35 -3.28
N LYS A 140 -5.79 -9.58 -2.29
CA LYS A 140 -6.20 -9.93 -0.94
C LYS A 140 -6.07 -8.75 0.01
N TYR A 141 -7.17 -8.05 0.23
CA TYR A 141 -7.23 -6.94 1.19
C TYR A 141 -7.58 -7.42 2.61
N HIS A 142 -6.90 -6.87 3.61
CA HIS A 142 -7.17 -7.08 5.03
C HIS A 142 -7.41 -5.75 5.75
N GLN A 143 -8.49 -5.67 6.53
CA GLN A 143 -8.85 -4.47 7.29
C GLN A 143 -7.97 -4.24 8.52
N LEU A 144 -7.42 -5.32 9.10
CA LEU A 144 -6.68 -5.27 10.36
C LEU A 144 -5.18 -5.37 10.13
N GLN A 145 -4.44 -4.48 10.79
CA GLN A 145 -2.98 -4.53 10.81
C GLN A 145 -2.49 -5.73 11.63
N GLY A 146 -1.54 -6.48 11.06
CA GLY A 146 -0.96 -7.66 11.70
C GLY A 146 -1.65 -8.96 11.29
N THR A 147 -2.69 -8.91 10.46
CA THR A 147 -3.19 -10.10 9.76
C THR A 147 -2.22 -10.50 8.65
N HIS A 148 -2.04 -11.80 8.46
CA HIS A 148 -1.18 -12.36 7.41
C HIS A 148 -2.00 -13.24 6.47
N CYS A 149 -1.62 -13.28 5.20
CA CYS A 149 -2.12 -14.29 4.27
C CYS A 149 -1.39 -15.61 4.54
N ASP A 150 -2.11 -16.63 5.00
CA ASP A 150 -1.58 -17.98 5.15
C ASP A 150 -1.41 -18.69 3.79
N VAL A 151 -0.87 -19.91 3.81
CA VAL A 151 -0.56 -20.69 2.59
C VAL A 151 -1.80 -21.05 1.76
N LYS A 152 -3.01 -21.04 2.34
CA LYS A 152 -4.25 -21.39 1.61
C LYS A 152 -4.53 -20.38 0.51
N ILE A 153 -4.20 -19.11 0.73
CA ILE A 153 -4.45 -18.03 -0.24
C ILE A 153 -3.57 -18.21 -1.49
N PRO A 154 -2.23 -18.34 -1.41
CA PRO A 154 -1.39 -18.70 -2.56
C PRO A 154 -1.81 -19.99 -3.26
N LEU A 155 -2.16 -21.05 -2.52
CA LEU A 155 -2.64 -22.31 -3.09
C LEU A 155 -3.89 -22.09 -3.96
N TYR A 156 -4.83 -21.30 -3.44
CA TYR A 156 -6.08 -20.96 -4.11
C TYR A 156 -5.87 -20.11 -5.36
N VAL A 157 -5.06 -19.05 -5.26
CA VAL A 157 -4.75 -18.19 -6.41
C VAL A 157 -4.02 -18.98 -7.50
N GLN A 158 -3.11 -19.88 -7.10
CA GLN A 158 -2.38 -20.71 -8.06
C GLN A 158 -3.30 -21.69 -8.80
N SER A 159 -4.29 -22.29 -8.13
CA SER A 159 -5.23 -23.20 -8.80
C SER A 159 -6.12 -22.46 -9.81
N ARG A 160 -6.66 -21.28 -9.43
CA ARG A 160 -7.41 -20.41 -10.35
C ARG A 160 -6.57 -19.98 -11.55
N PHE A 161 -5.36 -19.48 -11.31
CA PHE A 161 -4.46 -19.06 -12.38
C PHE A 161 -4.17 -20.20 -13.36
N LYS A 162 -3.88 -21.40 -12.85
CA LYS A 162 -3.63 -22.57 -13.71
C LYS A 162 -4.82 -22.92 -14.60
N ASP A 163 -6.04 -22.86 -14.06
CA ASP A 163 -7.25 -23.19 -14.82
C ASP A 163 -7.49 -22.20 -15.97
N ILE A 164 -7.33 -20.90 -15.70
CA ILE A 164 -7.42 -19.84 -16.73
C ILE A 164 -6.28 -19.95 -17.73
N ALA A 165 -5.05 -20.12 -17.25
CA ALA A 165 -3.86 -20.19 -18.10
C ALA A 165 -3.90 -21.40 -19.04
N TRP A 166 -4.48 -22.52 -18.61
CA TRP A 166 -4.73 -23.66 -19.50
C TRP A 166 -5.62 -23.25 -20.67
N LYS A 167 -6.80 -22.69 -20.39
CA LYS A 167 -7.73 -22.26 -21.45
C LYS A 167 -7.11 -21.23 -22.41
N MET A 168 -6.35 -20.29 -21.87
CA MET A 168 -5.67 -19.25 -22.66
C MET A 168 -4.58 -19.84 -23.56
N LYS A 169 -3.85 -20.86 -23.11
CA LYS A 169 -2.85 -21.55 -23.94
C LYS A 169 -3.47 -22.33 -25.09
N GLU A 170 -4.65 -22.92 -24.91
CA GLU A 170 -5.39 -23.56 -26.00
C GLU A 170 -5.81 -22.54 -27.07
N ALA A 171 -6.14 -21.32 -26.67
CA ALA A 171 -6.56 -20.25 -27.57
C ALA A 171 -5.39 -19.52 -28.26
N ASN A 172 -4.22 -19.43 -27.61
CA ASN A 172 -3.02 -18.76 -28.12
C ASN A 172 -2.09 -19.73 -28.88
N VAL A 173 -2.56 -20.20 -30.03
CA VAL A 173 -1.83 -21.16 -30.89
C VAL A 173 -0.46 -20.62 -31.35
N ASP A 174 -0.29 -19.30 -31.45
CA ASP A 174 0.95 -18.66 -31.91
C ASP A 174 2.03 -18.47 -30.80
N GLY A 175 1.75 -18.85 -29.55
CA GLY A 175 2.74 -18.95 -28.46
C GLY A 175 3.38 -17.65 -27.96
N GLY A 176 2.98 -16.48 -28.45
CA GLY A 176 3.66 -15.21 -28.18
C GLY A 176 3.39 -14.58 -26.81
N GLN A 177 2.22 -14.79 -26.22
CA GLN A 177 1.79 -14.12 -24.98
C GLN A 177 2.16 -14.93 -23.73
N GLU A 178 2.92 -14.30 -22.83
CA GLU A 178 3.25 -14.84 -21.51
C GLU A 178 2.17 -14.46 -20.47
N TYR A 179 1.58 -15.47 -19.84
CA TYR A 179 0.61 -15.31 -18.75
C TYR A 179 1.28 -15.55 -17.40
N ARG A 180 1.02 -14.67 -16.43
CA ARG A 180 1.49 -14.85 -15.06
C ARG A 180 0.40 -14.56 -14.03
N GLY A 181 0.31 -15.42 -13.01
CA GLY A 181 -0.52 -15.20 -11.83
C GLY A 181 0.16 -14.25 -10.86
N TRP A 182 -0.63 -13.41 -10.21
CA TRP A 182 -0.19 -12.48 -9.17
C TRP A 182 -1.11 -12.54 -7.95
N LEU A 183 -0.53 -12.61 -6.77
CA LEU A 183 -1.21 -12.35 -5.50
C LEU A 183 -0.71 -11.03 -4.92
N ILE A 184 -1.61 -10.07 -4.75
CA ILE A 184 -1.28 -8.74 -4.22
C ILE A 184 -2.03 -8.51 -2.90
N THR A 185 -1.34 -8.12 -1.84
CA THR A 185 -1.96 -7.86 -0.53
C THR A 185 -1.41 -6.59 0.13
N ASN A 186 -2.26 -5.93 0.93
CA ASN A 186 -1.84 -4.79 1.74
C ASN A 186 -1.12 -5.18 3.04
N THR A 187 -1.13 -6.46 3.41
CA THR A 187 -0.42 -6.97 4.59
C THR A 187 0.82 -7.76 4.18
N ARG A 188 1.00 -8.97 4.70
CA ARG A 188 2.17 -9.83 4.54
C ARG A 188 1.72 -11.25 4.33
N ILE A 189 2.52 -12.02 3.61
CA ILE A 189 2.30 -13.45 3.39
C ILE A 189 3.16 -14.21 4.40
N THR A 190 2.69 -15.35 4.90
CA THR A 190 3.48 -16.20 5.81
C THR A 190 4.71 -16.79 5.09
N PRO A 191 5.74 -17.24 5.83
CA PRO A 191 6.90 -17.91 5.23
C PRO A 191 6.51 -19.08 4.32
N ASP A 192 5.64 -19.98 4.79
CA ASP A 192 5.16 -21.12 4.00
C ASP A 192 4.41 -20.69 2.72
N GLY A 193 3.55 -19.67 2.83
CA GLY A 193 2.83 -19.12 1.68
C GLY A 193 3.78 -18.50 0.66
N THR A 194 4.82 -17.80 1.14
CA THR A 194 5.86 -17.19 0.30
C THR A 194 6.69 -18.27 -0.40
N GLN A 195 7.14 -19.29 0.35
CA GLN A 195 7.92 -20.40 -0.18
C GLN A 195 7.15 -21.18 -1.25
N TYR A 196 5.88 -21.49 -0.98
CA TYR A 196 5.00 -22.16 -1.95
C TYR A 196 4.85 -21.34 -3.24
N ALA A 197 4.50 -20.06 -3.12
CA ALA A 197 4.27 -19.21 -4.29
C ALA A 197 5.52 -19.08 -5.17
N VAL A 198 6.69 -18.86 -4.57
CA VAL A 198 7.98 -18.84 -5.30
C VAL A 198 8.23 -20.17 -6.01
N CYS A 199 8.05 -21.30 -5.31
CA CYS A 199 8.22 -22.63 -5.87
C CYS A 199 7.31 -22.88 -7.09
N MET A 200 6.07 -22.38 -7.03
CA MET A 200 5.06 -22.56 -8.07
C MET A 200 5.08 -21.49 -9.16
N GLY A 201 6.00 -20.52 -9.11
CA GLY A 201 6.08 -19.41 -10.07
C GLY A 201 4.93 -18.40 -9.96
N LEU A 202 4.24 -18.34 -8.81
CA LEU A 202 3.22 -17.33 -8.53
C LEU A 202 3.90 -16.04 -8.07
N ASN A 203 3.64 -14.93 -8.78
CA ASN A 203 4.19 -13.63 -8.37
C ASN A 203 3.45 -13.11 -7.15
N MET A 204 4.17 -12.38 -6.31
CA MET A 204 3.60 -11.80 -5.10
C MET A 204 4.04 -10.37 -4.93
N LEU A 205 3.10 -9.54 -4.49
CA LEU A 205 3.37 -8.21 -3.97
C LEU A 205 2.67 -8.08 -2.62
N SER A 206 3.43 -7.81 -1.56
CA SER A 206 2.87 -7.49 -0.26
C SER A 206 3.41 -6.16 0.24
N TRP A 207 3.01 -5.74 1.45
CA TRP A 207 3.45 -4.48 2.04
C TRP A 207 4.96 -4.26 1.94
N ASP A 208 5.76 -5.30 2.16
CA ASP A 208 7.22 -5.25 2.15
C ASP A 208 7.91 -6.43 1.45
N TYR A 209 7.18 -7.16 0.61
CA TYR A 209 7.74 -8.19 -0.27
C TYR A 209 7.43 -7.89 -1.75
N PRO A 210 8.39 -8.09 -2.68
CA PRO A 210 9.77 -8.50 -2.43
C PRO A 210 10.56 -7.45 -1.65
N ALA A 211 11.62 -7.87 -0.95
CA ALA A 211 12.40 -6.94 -0.13
C ALA A 211 12.96 -5.77 -0.98
N GLY A 212 12.62 -4.53 -0.60
CA GLY A 212 13.03 -3.33 -1.34
C GLY A 212 12.30 -3.10 -2.66
N LYS A 213 11.28 -3.91 -2.97
CA LYS A 213 10.38 -3.79 -4.13
C LYS A 213 8.91 -4.06 -3.72
N GLY A 214 8.60 -3.98 -2.42
CA GLY A 214 7.25 -4.22 -1.92
C GLY A 214 6.32 -3.06 -2.23
N LEU A 215 5.03 -3.22 -1.89
CA LEU A 215 4.01 -2.21 -2.16
C LEU A 215 4.40 -0.84 -1.60
N LYS A 216 4.93 -0.77 -0.37
CA LYS A 216 5.42 0.49 0.22
C LYS A 216 6.54 1.13 -0.61
N ASP A 217 7.47 0.32 -1.12
CA ASP A 217 8.66 0.79 -1.82
C ASP A 217 8.29 1.30 -3.23
N ILE A 218 7.33 0.62 -3.87
CA ILE A 218 6.74 1.07 -5.15
C ILE A 218 6.08 2.43 -4.97
N ILE A 219 5.27 2.60 -3.93
CA ILE A 219 4.54 3.85 -3.68
C ILE A 219 5.51 4.99 -3.38
N ASP A 220 6.45 4.78 -2.46
CA ASP A 220 7.42 5.80 -2.07
C ASP A 220 8.32 6.24 -3.22
N ARG A 221 8.67 5.35 -4.16
CA ARG A 221 9.50 5.68 -5.33
C ARG A 221 8.72 6.34 -6.47
N SER A 222 7.48 5.91 -6.68
CA SER A 222 6.66 6.36 -7.81
C SER A 222 5.86 7.63 -7.52
N GLY A 223 5.72 8.02 -6.26
CA GLY A 223 4.85 9.13 -5.85
C GLY A 223 3.36 8.82 -6.02
N LEU A 224 2.99 7.56 -6.24
CA LEU A 224 1.61 7.11 -6.44
C LEU A 224 0.89 6.86 -5.12
N TYR A 225 0.90 7.86 -4.23
CA TYR A 225 0.23 7.77 -2.94
C TYR A 225 -1.30 7.71 -3.10
N PRO A 226 -2.01 6.93 -2.27
CA PRO A 226 -3.46 6.92 -2.27
C PRO A 226 -4.02 8.22 -1.69
N VAL A 227 -5.23 8.62 -2.10
CA VAL A 227 -5.92 9.81 -1.53
C VAL A 227 -6.11 9.72 -0.02
N THR A 228 -6.12 8.51 0.52
CA THR A 228 -6.20 8.25 1.97
C THR A 228 -4.97 8.74 2.74
N CYS A 229 -3.86 9.05 2.09
CA CYS A 229 -2.71 9.70 2.72
C CYS A 229 -3.00 11.15 3.11
N LEU A 230 -3.88 11.85 2.39
CA LEU A 230 -4.11 13.28 2.58
C LEU A 230 -4.58 13.58 3.99
N SER A 231 -3.84 14.42 4.70
CA SER A 231 -4.12 14.79 6.08
C SER A 231 -4.95 16.07 6.17
N THR A 232 -5.13 16.76 5.05
CA THR A 232 -6.02 17.92 4.85
C THR A 232 -7.48 17.51 4.61
N LEU A 233 -7.72 16.24 4.29
CA LEU A 233 -9.05 15.66 4.06
C LEU A 233 -9.57 14.91 5.29
N SER A 234 -10.88 15.03 5.53
CA SER A 234 -11.62 14.24 6.50
C SER A 234 -11.79 12.81 6.01
N ARG A 235 -12.21 11.90 6.91
CA ARG A 235 -12.49 10.50 6.53
C ARG A 235 -13.63 10.41 5.51
N HIS A 236 -14.65 11.26 5.67
CA HIS A 236 -15.82 11.26 4.79
C HIS A 236 -15.44 11.71 3.38
N GLU A 237 -14.73 12.82 3.24
CA GLU A 237 -14.29 13.34 1.93
C GLU A 237 -13.39 12.34 1.17
N LYS A 238 -12.47 11.67 1.88
CA LYS A 238 -11.66 10.60 1.29
C LYS A 238 -12.52 9.47 0.77
N TYR A 239 -13.52 9.07 1.54
CA TYR A 239 -14.40 7.98 1.18
C TYR A 239 -15.26 8.35 -0.04
N THR A 240 -15.78 9.58 -0.10
CA THR A 240 -16.49 10.09 -1.27
C THR A 240 -15.60 10.08 -2.53
N LEU A 241 -14.33 10.51 -2.41
CA LEU A 241 -13.36 10.38 -3.52
C LEU A 241 -13.16 8.93 -3.96
N LEU A 242 -13.04 7.99 -3.02
CA LEU A 242 -12.90 6.56 -3.33
C LEU A 242 -14.16 6.00 -4.03
N GLU A 243 -15.36 6.41 -3.61
CA GLU A 243 -16.63 6.01 -4.27
C GLU A 243 -16.73 6.56 -5.70
N GLN A 244 -16.15 7.74 -5.95
CA GLN A 244 -16.00 8.31 -7.30
C GLN A 244 -14.86 7.65 -8.12
N GLY A 245 -14.17 6.64 -7.58
CA GLY A 245 -13.04 5.97 -8.24
C GLY A 245 -11.71 6.73 -8.18
N VAL A 246 -11.64 7.82 -7.41
CA VAL A 246 -10.45 8.66 -7.24
C VAL A 246 -9.55 8.06 -6.16
N VAL A 247 -8.71 7.11 -6.54
CA VAL A 247 -7.85 6.35 -5.61
C VAL A 247 -6.45 6.94 -5.42
N LEU A 248 -5.93 7.72 -6.37
CA LEU A 248 -4.57 8.29 -6.35
C LEU A 248 -4.57 9.80 -6.07
N CYS A 249 -3.61 10.28 -5.26
CA CYS A 249 -3.32 11.71 -5.14
C CYS A 249 -2.97 12.34 -6.49
N ARG A 250 -2.30 11.58 -7.38
CA ARG A 250 -1.96 12.04 -8.74
C ARG A 250 -3.18 12.43 -9.55
N THR A 251 -4.31 11.72 -9.41
CA THR A 251 -5.57 12.08 -10.08
C THR A 251 -6.05 13.46 -9.65
N LEU A 252 -5.88 13.83 -8.38
CA LEU A 252 -6.23 15.16 -7.86
C LEU A 252 -5.27 16.25 -8.35
N LEU A 253 -4.03 15.90 -8.69
CA LEU A 253 -3.09 16.83 -9.32
C LEU A 253 -3.49 17.15 -10.76
N GLU A 254 -3.96 16.13 -11.49
CA GLU A 254 -4.43 16.24 -12.87
C GLU A 254 -5.83 16.87 -12.97
N LYS A 255 -6.68 16.63 -11.97
CA LYS A 255 -8.07 17.10 -11.89
C LYS A 255 -8.38 17.73 -10.52
N PRO A 256 -7.86 18.94 -10.22
CA PRO A 256 -8.08 19.61 -8.94
C PRO A 256 -9.54 19.88 -8.60
N GLU A 257 -10.41 19.99 -9.62
CA GLU A 257 -11.85 20.21 -9.49
C GLU A 257 -12.57 19.12 -8.67
N LEU A 258 -12.04 17.90 -8.64
CA LEU A 258 -12.57 16.79 -7.82
C LEU A 258 -12.54 17.10 -6.32
N LEU A 259 -11.64 17.98 -5.87
CA LEU A 259 -11.63 18.44 -4.48
C LEU A 259 -12.81 19.37 -4.18
N ALA A 260 -13.26 20.16 -5.17
CA ALA A 260 -14.42 21.04 -5.01
C ALA A 260 -15.71 20.22 -4.88
N GLU A 261 -15.82 19.09 -5.61
CA GLU A 261 -16.97 18.18 -5.53
C GLU A 261 -17.16 17.58 -4.13
N VAL A 262 -16.08 17.44 -3.37
CA VAL A 262 -16.11 17.01 -1.95
C VAL A 262 -16.08 18.18 -0.97
N ASN A 263 -16.52 19.36 -1.40
CA ASN A 263 -16.65 20.59 -0.60
C ASN A 263 -15.33 21.13 -0.02
N ILE A 264 -14.20 20.93 -0.72
CA ILE A 264 -12.91 21.50 -0.34
C ILE A 264 -12.64 22.74 -1.19
N SER A 265 -12.66 23.90 -0.54
CA SER A 265 -12.55 25.20 -1.22
C SER A 265 -11.66 26.19 -0.45
N GLY A 266 -11.37 27.32 -1.11
CA GLY A 266 -10.65 28.45 -0.53
C GLY A 266 -9.28 28.08 0.04
N PRO A 267 -8.88 28.60 1.21
CA PRO A 267 -7.57 28.34 1.81
C PRO A 267 -7.29 26.86 2.11
N ARG A 268 -8.34 26.03 2.20
CA ARG A 268 -8.20 24.59 2.43
C ARG A 268 -7.82 23.86 1.15
N LEU A 269 -8.37 24.28 0.01
CA LEU A 269 -8.02 23.74 -1.31
C LEU A 269 -6.53 23.97 -1.60
N GLU A 270 -6.01 25.16 -1.36
CA GLU A 270 -4.58 25.46 -1.54
C GLU A 270 -3.70 24.54 -0.69
N LYS A 271 -4.06 24.33 0.59
CA LYS A 271 -3.36 23.43 1.49
C LYS A 271 -3.41 21.97 1.03
N ALA A 272 -4.58 21.52 0.55
CA ALA A 272 -4.75 20.16 0.02
C ALA A 272 -3.92 19.97 -1.25
N MET A 273 -3.95 20.93 -2.18
CA MET A 273 -3.16 20.87 -3.41
C MET A 273 -1.65 20.94 -3.16
N MET A 274 -1.20 21.69 -2.17
CA MET A 274 0.19 21.69 -1.73
C MET A 274 0.59 20.31 -1.18
N GLU A 275 -0.25 19.68 -0.35
CA GLU A 275 -0.03 18.31 0.14
C GLU A 275 0.00 17.28 -1.00
N VAL A 276 -0.93 17.37 -1.96
CA VAL A 276 -0.98 16.53 -3.16
C VAL A 276 0.32 16.67 -3.97
N LYS A 277 0.74 17.90 -4.28
CA LYS A 277 1.99 18.17 -5.02
C LYS A 277 3.18 17.52 -4.33
N HIS A 278 3.34 17.71 -3.03
CA HIS A 278 4.46 17.12 -2.28
C HIS A 278 4.45 15.59 -2.22
N LEU A 279 3.26 14.96 -2.14
CA LEU A 279 3.16 13.50 -2.21
C LEU A 279 3.54 12.99 -3.61
N CYS A 280 3.27 13.78 -4.66
CA CYS A 280 3.59 13.45 -6.04
C CYS A 280 4.98 13.94 -6.50
N GLU A 281 5.72 14.69 -5.68
CA GLU A 281 7.06 15.20 -6.00
C GLU A 281 8.13 14.09 -5.95
N HIS A 282 8.75 13.83 -7.12
CA HIS A 282 9.89 12.94 -7.42
C HIS A 282 9.67 11.40 -7.35
N ILE A 283 10.37 10.50 -8.09
CA ILE A 283 11.21 10.47 -9.32
C ILE A 283 11.26 8.98 -9.76
N LEU A 284 10.66 8.63 -10.89
CA LEU A 284 11.03 7.57 -11.86
C LEU A 284 9.78 7.15 -12.65
N LYS A 285 9.94 6.83 -13.93
CA LYS A 285 8.90 6.16 -14.70
C LYS A 285 8.63 4.82 -14.02
N MET A 286 7.38 4.54 -13.66
CA MET A 286 7.08 3.29 -12.98
C MET A 286 7.29 2.12 -13.93
N GLU A 287 8.30 1.32 -13.66
CA GLU A 287 8.42 -0.02 -14.24
C GLU A 287 7.78 -0.99 -13.25
N TRP A 288 6.77 -1.73 -13.72
CA TRP A 288 6.23 -2.82 -12.93
C TRP A 288 7.30 -3.90 -12.79
N VAL A 289 7.44 -4.42 -11.56
CA VAL A 289 8.49 -5.36 -11.11
C VAL A 289 8.87 -6.41 -12.15
#